data_AF-A0A317HK83-F1
#
_entry.id   AF-A0A317HK83-F1
#
_cell.length_a   1.000
_cell.length_b   1.000
_cell.length_c   1.000
_cell.angle_alpha   90.00
_cell.angle_beta   90.00
_cell.angle_gamma   90.00
#
_symmetry.space_group_name_H-M   'P 1'
#
loop_
_entity.id
_entity.type
_entity.pdbx_description
1 polymer ?
#
loop_
_entity_poly.entity_id
_entity_poly.type
_entity_poly.pdbx_seq_one_letter_code
_entity_poly.pdbx_strand_id
1 'polypeptide(L)'
;MVANTWETPDAVFMKILPNVDTADIQSVSKKVIDSPPTSVTDIFDSFNDHKPAENYALIIAVKQPLPGKRKPFTGIGNVGHVFVILIKYNSDQTVVSRSFGFYPEKNSSFVATPIHPGSRSVFKDDALHDWDELAGKFISRKRFEKILRLLGAYEKKPYNLNQNNCSDFGLSVAAIGGIDIPFTNSKWPLGRGNNPANVGQSILEKKIKNLDTGNISGLFICSSKGLDE
;
A
#
# COMPACT_ATOMS: atom_id res chain seq x y z
N MET A 1 18.10 -1.88 -40.30
CA MET A 1 18.10 -2.74 -39.09
C MET A 1 17.12 -2.12 -38.12
N VAL A 2 15.99 -2.79 -37.87
CA VAL A 2 14.97 -2.28 -36.94
C VAL A 2 15.46 -2.63 -35.54
N ALA A 3 15.78 -1.62 -34.74
CA ALA A 3 16.14 -1.80 -33.34
C ALA A 3 14.87 -2.21 -32.59
N ASN A 4 14.80 -3.48 -32.17
CA ASN A 4 13.81 -3.92 -31.19
C ASN A 4 14.12 -3.22 -29.87
N THR A 5 13.35 -2.17 -29.56
CA THR A 5 13.36 -1.54 -28.25
C THR A 5 12.67 -2.48 -27.28
N TRP A 6 13.46 -3.18 -26.47
CA TRP A 6 12.94 -3.93 -25.34
C TRP A 6 12.41 -2.92 -24.32
N GLU A 7 11.09 -2.78 -24.22
CA GLU A 7 10.49 -2.02 -23.12
C GLU A 7 10.90 -2.69 -21.80
N THR A 8 11.39 -1.90 -20.84
CA THR A 8 11.72 -2.43 -19.52
C THR A 8 10.46 -2.97 -18.86
N PRO A 9 10.55 -4.02 -18.02
CA PRO A 9 9.40 -4.52 -17.26
C PRO A 9 8.66 -3.42 -16.48
N ASP A 10 9.39 -2.38 -16.06
CA ASP A 10 8.86 -1.21 -15.37
C ASP A 10 7.97 -0.34 -16.27
N ALA A 11 8.33 -0.15 -17.55
CA ALA A 11 7.54 0.62 -18.52
C ALA A 11 6.24 -0.09 -18.91
N VAL A 12 6.27 -1.42 -19.01
CA VAL A 12 5.07 -2.24 -19.29
C VAL A 12 4.13 -2.23 -18.09
N PHE A 13 4.65 -2.32 -16.86
CA PHE A 13 3.84 -2.29 -15.65
C PHE A 13 3.18 -0.92 -15.40
N MET A 14 3.88 0.19 -15.68
CA MET A 14 3.33 1.54 -15.59
C MET A 14 2.15 1.78 -16.55
N LYS A 15 2.17 1.18 -17.74
CA LYS A 15 1.04 1.20 -18.69
C LYS A 15 -0.14 0.32 -18.25
N ILE A 16 0.10 -0.64 -17.36
CA ILE A 16 -0.88 -1.64 -16.89
C ILE A 16 -1.53 -1.20 -15.56
N LEU A 17 -0.92 -0.29 -14.81
CA LEU A 17 -1.64 0.41 -13.75
C LEU A 17 -2.84 1.12 -14.40
N PRO A 18 -4.09 0.83 -13.98
CA PRO A 18 -5.22 1.60 -14.48
C PRO A 18 -4.96 3.06 -14.18
N ASN A 19 -4.99 3.92 -15.22
CA ASN A 19 -4.70 5.36 -15.19
C ASN A 19 -4.75 5.93 -13.78
N VAL A 20 -3.59 5.92 -13.11
CA VAL A 20 -3.32 6.96 -12.11
C VAL A 20 -2.97 8.14 -12.99
N ASP A 21 -4.00 8.84 -13.50
CA ASP A 21 -3.84 9.95 -14.42
C ASP A 21 -2.87 10.97 -13.81
N THR A 22 -1.63 10.91 -14.26
CA THR A 22 -0.55 11.84 -13.90
C THR A 22 -0.74 13.21 -14.57
N ALA A 23 -1.84 13.41 -15.33
CA ALA A 23 -2.05 14.59 -16.15
C ALA A 23 -2.88 15.72 -15.51
N ASP A 24 -3.58 15.51 -14.39
CA ASP A 24 -4.45 16.56 -13.78
C ASP A 24 -3.96 17.09 -12.41
N ILE A 25 -2.75 16.72 -11.97
CA ILE A 25 -2.20 17.15 -10.66
C ILE A 25 -1.57 18.57 -10.72
N GLN A 26 -1.57 19.25 -11.88
CA GLN A 26 -0.84 20.52 -12.01
C GLN A 26 -1.52 21.79 -11.44
N SER A 27 -2.70 21.74 -10.80
CA SER A 27 -3.22 22.99 -10.19
C SER A 27 -4.14 22.88 -8.97
N VAL A 28 -4.38 21.70 -8.42
CA VAL A 28 -5.15 21.61 -7.17
C VAL A 28 -4.19 21.89 -6.01
N SER A 29 -4.41 23.00 -5.31
CA SER A 29 -3.78 23.27 -4.01
C SER A 29 -3.67 21.97 -3.21
N LYS A 30 -2.47 21.69 -2.67
CA LYS A 30 -2.06 20.43 -2.03
C LYS A 30 -2.82 20.16 -0.72
N LYS A 31 -4.14 20.03 -0.81
CA LYS A 31 -5.04 19.71 0.28
C LYS A 31 -4.97 18.20 0.46
N VAL A 32 -4.49 17.76 1.62
CA VAL A 32 -4.53 16.35 2.01
C VAL A 32 -5.99 15.88 1.91
N ILE A 33 -6.27 14.99 0.97
CA ILE A 33 -7.60 14.37 0.81
C ILE A 33 -7.71 13.29 1.90
N ASP A 34 -8.64 13.46 2.84
CA ASP A 34 -8.91 12.41 3.83
C ASP A 34 -9.59 11.23 3.13
N SER A 35 -9.05 10.04 3.37
CA SER A 35 -9.54 8.79 2.79
C SER A 35 -10.94 8.49 3.35
N PRO A 36 -12.00 8.37 2.51
CA PRO A 36 -13.35 8.10 2.99
C PRO A 36 -13.48 6.66 3.54
N PRO A 37 -14.42 6.38 4.44
CA PRO A 37 -14.66 5.02 4.93
C PRO A 37 -15.02 4.05 3.80
N THR A 38 -14.60 2.79 3.94
CA THR A 38 -15.02 1.67 3.09
C THR A 38 -15.19 0.42 3.94
N SER A 39 -15.92 -0.59 3.44
CA SER A 39 -16.10 -1.86 4.14
C SER A 39 -15.34 -3.00 3.44
N VAL A 40 -15.06 -4.08 4.19
CA VAL A 40 -14.49 -5.29 3.60
C VAL A 40 -15.43 -5.89 2.57
N THR A 41 -16.74 -5.80 2.79
CA THR A 41 -17.77 -6.23 1.85
C THR A 41 -17.68 -5.45 0.55
N ASP A 42 -17.60 -4.12 0.58
CA ASP A 42 -17.50 -3.29 -0.63
C ASP A 42 -16.23 -3.61 -1.43
N ILE A 43 -15.11 -3.82 -0.73
CA ILE A 43 -13.84 -4.23 -1.35
C ILE A 43 -14.02 -5.61 -2.01
N PHE A 44 -14.59 -6.59 -1.31
CA PHE A 44 -14.82 -7.93 -1.84
C PHE A 44 -15.74 -7.93 -3.05
N ASP A 45 -16.90 -7.28 -2.94
CA ASP A 45 -17.94 -7.23 -3.96
C ASP A 45 -17.44 -6.59 -5.25
N SER A 46 -16.51 -5.61 -5.15
CA SER A 46 -15.90 -5.02 -6.33
C SER A 46 -15.17 -6.01 -7.23
N PHE A 47 -14.57 -7.06 -6.65
CA PHE A 47 -13.85 -8.09 -7.39
C PHE A 47 -14.76 -9.23 -7.86
N ASN A 48 -16.02 -9.27 -7.40
CA ASN A 48 -17.06 -10.23 -7.78
C ASN A 48 -17.92 -9.72 -8.96
N ASP A 49 -17.25 -9.17 -9.98
CA ASP A 49 -17.88 -8.65 -11.21
C ASP A 49 -18.38 -9.74 -12.19
N HIS A 50 -18.35 -11.02 -11.80
CA HIS A 50 -18.67 -12.19 -12.61
C HIS A 50 -17.85 -12.38 -13.89
N LYS A 51 -16.73 -11.67 -14.03
CA LYS A 51 -15.82 -11.79 -15.18
C LYS A 51 -14.65 -12.73 -14.87
N PRO A 52 -14.21 -13.55 -15.85
CA PRO A 52 -13.03 -14.38 -15.69
C PRO A 52 -11.80 -13.49 -15.52
N ALA A 53 -11.00 -13.78 -14.49
CA ALA A 53 -9.75 -13.10 -14.25
C ALA A 53 -8.64 -13.71 -15.11
N GLU A 54 -7.85 -12.87 -15.74
CA GLU A 54 -6.62 -13.25 -16.42
C GLU A 54 -5.42 -13.15 -15.49
N ASN A 55 -5.29 -12.04 -14.76
CA ASN A 55 -4.18 -11.80 -13.84
C ASN A 55 -4.62 -11.04 -12.57
N TYR A 56 -3.79 -11.11 -11.53
CA TYR A 56 -3.97 -10.33 -10.30
C TYR A 56 -2.66 -9.66 -9.92
N ALA A 57 -2.72 -8.44 -9.39
CA ALA A 57 -1.56 -7.73 -8.86
C ALA A 57 -1.81 -7.20 -7.43
N LEU A 58 -0.71 -7.09 -6.70
CA LEU A 58 -0.65 -6.45 -5.38
C LEU A 58 0.40 -5.35 -5.44
N ILE A 59 0.07 -4.20 -4.86
CA ILE A 59 1.01 -3.11 -4.62
C ILE A 59 0.88 -2.66 -3.16
N ILE A 60 2.02 -2.48 -2.51
CA ILE A 60 2.15 -1.83 -1.21
C ILE A 60 2.60 -0.40 -1.49
N ALA A 61 1.77 0.57 -1.14
CA ALA A 61 2.05 1.98 -1.30
C ALA A 61 2.30 2.62 0.07
N VAL A 62 3.26 3.54 0.12
CA VAL A 62 3.74 4.12 1.38
C VAL A 62 3.86 5.64 1.25
N LYS A 63 3.22 6.34 2.18
CA LYS A 63 3.48 7.75 2.47
C LYS A 63 4.38 7.85 3.69
N GLN A 64 5.61 8.32 3.52
CA GLN A 64 6.49 8.58 4.66
C GLN A 64 6.09 9.92 5.33
N PRO A 65 6.26 10.05 6.66
CA PRO A 65 6.05 11.33 7.35
C PRO A 65 6.98 12.44 6.83
N LEU A 66 8.18 12.02 6.42
CA LEU A 66 9.18 12.82 5.72
C LEU A 66 9.73 11.97 4.56
N PRO A 67 9.41 12.30 3.30
CA PRO A 67 9.81 11.51 2.14
C PRO A 67 11.33 11.30 2.07
N GLY A 68 11.75 10.06 1.84
CA GLY A 68 13.15 9.62 1.75
C GLY A 68 13.91 9.59 3.08
N LYS A 69 13.21 9.52 4.23
CA LYS A 69 13.84 9.49 5.57
C LYS A 69 13.19 8.46 6.49
N ARG A 70 14.02 7.74 7.27
CA ARG A 70 13.61 6.89 8.42
C ARG A 70 13.17 7.70 9.66
N LYS A 71 12.37 8.74 9.46
CA LYS A 71 11.86 9.61 10.53
C LYS A 71 10.40 9.23 10.80
N PRO A 72 10.07 8.52 11.90
CA PRO A 72 8.75 7.92 12.13
C PRO A 72 7.62 8.95 12.33
N PHE A 73 7.96 10.20 12.65
CA PHE A 73 7.00 11.30 12.74
C PHE A 73 7.69 12.66 12.54
N THR A 74 6.98 13.65 12.01
CA THR A 74 7.49 15.04 11.86
C THR A 74 6.77 16.06 12.75
N GLY A 75 5.73 15.64 13.47
CA GLY A 75 4.94 16.47 14.38
C GLY A 75 3.79 15.66 14.97
N ILE A 76 2.87 16.35 15.66
CA ILE A 76 1.67 15.72 16.20
C ILE A 76 0.79 15.26 15.02
N GLY A 77 0.49 13.97 14.97
CA GLY A 77 -0.43 13.39 13.98
C GLY A 77 0.15 13.12 12.59
N ASN A 78 1.38 13.55 12.28
CA ASN A 78 2.05 13.18 11.02
C ASN A 78 2.99 11.98 11.25
N VAL A 79 2.46 10.79 10.99
CA VAL A 79 3.13 9.48 11.18
C VAL A 79 3.24 8.67 9.87
N GLY A 80 2.85 9.27 8.74
CA GLY A 80 2.81 8.60 7.45
C GLY A 80 1.67 7.58 7.34
N HIS A 81 1.66 6.82 6.25
CA HIS A 81 0.65 5.80 5.97
C HIS A 81 1.22 4.66 5.12
N VAL A 82 0.70 3.45 5.33
CA VAL A 82 0.93 2.28 4.46
C VAL A 82 -0.42 1.75 4.06
N PHE A 83 -0.64 1.60 2.76
CA PHE A 83 -1.89 1.10 2.21
C PHE A 83 -1.63 0.12 1.06
N VAL A 84 -2.70 -0.55 0.65
CA VAL A 84 -2.66 -1.67 -0.28
C VAL A 84 -3.48 -1.32 -1.50
N ILE A 85 -2.96 -1.65 -2.68
CA ILE A 85 -3.72 -1.63 -3.93
C ILE A 85 -3.80 -3.07 -4.44
N LEU A 86 -5.02 -3.56 -4.59
CA LEU A 86 -5.33 -4.84 -5.21
C LEU A 86 -5.92 -4.61 -6.59
N ILE A 87 -5.43 -5.36 -7.57
CA ILE A 87 -5.86 -5.24 -8.96
C ILE A 87 -6.23 -6.62 -9.51
N LYS A 88 -7.39 -6.71 -10.17
CA LYS A 88 -7.83 -7.84 -10.97
C LYS A 88 -7.93 -7.39 -12.43
N TYR A 89 -7.19 -8.07 -13.30
CA TYR A 89 -7.29 -7.91 -14.75
C TYR A 89 -8.21 -8.99 -15.28
N ASN A 90 -9.31 -8.60 -15.92
CA ASN A 90 -10.26 -9.53 -16.52
C ASN A 90 -9.82 -9.91 -17.94
N SER A 91 -10.24 -11.08 -18.41
CA SER A 91 -9.93 -11.54 -19.77
C SER A 91 -10.59 -10.71 -20.88
N ASP A 92 -11.57 -9.87 -20.53
CA ASP A 92 -12.18 -8.88 -21.44
C ASP A 92 -11.44 -7.53 -21.44
N GLN A 93 -10.21 -7.49 -20.88
CA GLN A 93 -9.35 -6.32 -20.74
C GLN A 93 -9.88 -5.25 -19.78
N THR A 94 -11.02 -5.46 -19.12
CA THR A 94 -11.46 -4.56 -18.04
C THR A 94 -10.65 -4.80 -16.78
N VAL A 95 -10.52 -3.75 -15.95
CA VAL A 95 -9.71 -3.78 -14.73
C VAL A 95 -10.56 -3.38 -13.54
N VAL A 96 -10.45 -4.14 -12.45
CA VAL A 96 -10.93 -3.74 -11.14
C VAL A 96 -9.74 -3.42 -10.27
N SER A 97 -9.69 -2.22 -9.71
CA SER A 97 -8.66 -1.77 -8.77
C SER A 97 -9.31 -1.23 -7.50
N ARG A 98 -8.77 -1.60 -6.34
CA ARG A 98 -9.15 -1.04 -5.05
C ARG A 98 -7.90 -0.68 -4.24
N SER A 99 -7.84 0.56 -3.79
CA SER A 99 -6.82 1.09 -2.90
C SER A 99 -7.44 1.29 -1.52
N PHE A 100 -6.84 0.72 -0.47
CA PHE A 100 -7.41 0.81 0.87
C PHE A 100 -6.35 0.61 1.96
N GLY A 101 -6.62 1.19 3.12
CA GLY A 101 -5.73 1.18 4.27
C GLY A 101 -6.46 0.80 5.56
N PHE A 102 -5.67 0.42 6.56
CA PHE A 102 -6.15 0.07 7.90
C PHE A 102 -5.88 1.22 8.86
N TYR A 103 -6.95 1.78 9.43
CA TYR A 103 -6.91 3.01 10.20
C TYR A 103 -7.43 2.83 11.62
N PRO A 104 -7.00 3.68 12.57
CA PRO A 104 -7.69 3.84 13.83
C PRO A 104 -9.04 4.54 13.60
N GLU A 105 -10.10 4.06 14.24
CA GLU A 105 -11.36 4.78 14.31
C GLU A 105 -11.18 6.03 15.18
N LYS A 106 -11.23 7.21 14.55
CA LYS A 106 -11.09 8.49 15.25
C LYS A 106 -12.42 8.91 15.85
N ASN A 107 -12.64 8.54 17.11
CA ASN A 107 -13.75 9.04 17.94
C ASN A 107 -13.31 10.14 18.92
N SER A 108 -12.01 10.45 19.03
CA SER A 108 -11.47 11.65 19.69
C SER A 108 -10.01 11.93 19.28
N SER A 109 -9.47 13.11 19.64
CA SER A 109 -8.13 13.58 19.22
C SER A 109 -6.94 12.85 19.88
N PHE A 110 -7.17 11.96 20.87
CA PHE A 110 -6.09 11.29 21.63
C PHE A 110 -5.89 9.81 21.27
N VAL A 111 -6.61 9.32 20.28
CA VAL A 111 -6.68 7.91 19.91
C VAL A 111 -5.53 7.52 18.98
N ALA A 112 -4.99 6.31 19.15
CA ALA A 112 -3.81 5.81 18.43
C ALA A 112 -2.57 6.72 18.56
N THR A 113 -2.35 7.24 19.77
CA THR A 113 -1.17 8.02 20.15
C THR A 113 -0.20 7.16 20.97
N PRO A 114 1.07 7.57 21.17
CA PRO A 114 1.97 6.79 22.01
C PRO A 114 1.47 6.56 23.44
N ILE A 115 0.67 7.48 23.98
CA ILE A 115 0.08 7.38 25.32
C ILE A 115 -1.17 6.47 25.31
N HIS A 116 -2.00 6.58 24.27
CA HIS A 116 -3.19 5.74 24.06
C HIS A 116 -3.11 5.04 22.70
N PRO A 117 -2.34 3.94 22.61
CA PRO A 117 -2.01 3.34 21.31
C PRO A 117 -3.17 2.57 20.70
N GLY A 118 -4.17 2.16 21.49
CA GLY A 118 -5.27 1.30 21.05
C GLY A 118 -6.52 2.06 20.60
N SER A 119 -7.26 1.46 19.67
CA SER A 119 -8.57 1.93 19.20
C SER A 119 -9.33 0.84 18.45
N ARG A 120 -10.63 1.06 18.16
CA ARG A 120 -11.30 0.30 17.09
C ARG A 120 -10.60 0.60 15.77
N SER A 121 -10.75 -0.29 14.80
CA SER A 121 -10.21 -0.09 13.47
C SER A 121 -11.31 0.14 12.45
N VAL A 122 -10.94 0.81 11.36
CA VAL A 122 -11.78 0.98 10.17
C VAL A 122 -10.92 0.80 8.92
N PHE A 123 -11.54 0.37 7.84
CA PHE A 123 -10.96 0.48 6.51
C PHE A 123 -11.38 1.80 5.87
N LYS A 124 -10.46 2.43 5.13
CA LYS A 124 -10.74 3.61 4.32
C LYS A 124 -10.22 3.39 2.90
N ASP A 125 -10.88 4.02 1.94
CA ASP A 125 -10.52 4.02 0.52
C ASP A 125 -9.40 5.03 0.27
N ASP A 126 -8.26 4.52 -0.19
CA ASP A 126 -7.03 5.28 -0.45
C ASP A 126 -6.82 5.56 -1.95
N ALA A 127 -7.88 5.53 -2.78
CA ALA A 127 -7.77 5.74 -4.22
C ALA A 127 -7.20 7.12 -4.60
N LEU A 128 -7.42 8.13 -3.76
CA LEU A 128 -6.93 9.49 -3.94
C LEU A 128 -5.80 9.86 -2.97
N HIS A 129 -5.20 8.86 -2.30
CA HIS A 129 -4.16 9.11 -1.31
C HIS A 129 -2.78 9.13 -1.96
N ASP A 130 -2.02 10.21 -1.72
CA ASP A 130 -0.66 10.34 -2.22
C ASP A 130 0.28 9.29 -1.60
N TRP A 131 1.34 8.94 -2.34
CA TRP A 131 2.40 8.03 -1.90
C TRP A 131 3.79 8.58 -2.26
N ASP A 132 4.80 8.11 -1.54
CA ASP A 132 6.21 8.41 -1.79
C ASP A 132 6.91 7.22 -2.44
N GLU A 133 6.65 6.01 -1.94
CA GLU A 133 7.30 4.78 -2.37
C GLU A 133 6.26 3.69 -2.60
N LEU A 134 6.46 2.85 -3.61
CA LEU A 134 5.63 1.67 -3.85
C LEU A 134 6.48 0.44 -4.19
N ALA A 135 5.96 -0.73 -3.84
CA ALA A 135 6.49 -2.02 -4.25
C ALA A 135 5.33 -2.96 -4.59
N GLY A 136 5.37 -3.60 -5.75
CA GLY A 136 4.30 -4.49 -6.19
C GLY A 136 4.77 -5.63 -7.06
N LYS A 137 3.86 -6.54 -7.37
CA LYS A 137 4.06 -7.64 -8.31
C LYS A 137 2.73 -8.26 -8.72
N PHE A 138 2.77 -9.05 -9.80
CA PHE A 138 1.71 -10.01 -10.07
C PHE A 138 1.70 -11.12 -9.02
N ILE A 139 0.51 -11.55 -8.63
CA ILE A 139 0.27 -12.60 -7.64
C ILE A 139 -0.71 -13.64 -8.19
N SER A 140 -0.63 -14.86 -7.67
CA SER A 140 -1.59 -15.90 -8.04
C SER A 140 -2.98 -15.62 -7.44
N ARG A 141 -4.03 -16.15 -8.08
CA ARG A 141 -5.40 -16.15 -7.54
C ARG A 141 -5.46 -16.63 -6.09
N LYS A 142 -4.70 -17.68 -5.75
CA LYS A 142 -4.63 -18.23 -4.38
C LYS A 142 -4.11 -17.20 -3.36
N ARG A 143 -3.12 -16.38 -3.74
CA ARG A 143 -2.61 -15.29 -2.88
C ARG A 143 -3.63 -14.17 -2.78
N PHE A 144 -4.24 -13.78 -3.90
CA PHE A 144 -5.29 -12.77 -3.92
C PHE A 144 -6.46 -13.13 -2.97
N GLU A 145 -6.98 -14.35 -3.06
CA GLU A 145 -8.04 -14.84 -2.17
C GLU A 145 -7.59 -14.94 -0.70
N LYS A 146 -6.32 -15.25 -0.42
CA LYS A 146 -5.78 -15.20 0.94
C LYS A 146 -5.76 -13.78 1.50
N ILE A 147 -5.46 -12.79 0.67
CA ILE A 147 -5.49 -11.38 1.07
C ILE A 147 -6.94 -10.98 1.38
N LEU A 148 -7.91 -11.33 0.54
CA LEU A 148 -9.33 -11.05 0.82
C LEU A 148 -9.80 -11.67 2.15
N ARG A 149 -9.39 -12.91 2.45
CA ARG A 149 -9.66 -13.51 3.77
C ARG A 149 -8.97 -12.80 4.93
N LEU A 150 -7.76 -12.26 4.71
CA LEU A 150 -7.08 -11.44 5.70
C LEU A 150 -7.87 -10.17 6.03
N LEU A 151 -8.49 -9.53 5.03
CA LEU A 151 -9.33 -8.34 5.25
C LEU A 151 -10.47 -8.64 6.24
N GLY A 152 -11.22 -9.72 6.00
CA GLY A 152 -12.31 -10.13 6.90
C GLY A 152 -11.84 -10.49 8.32
N ALA A 153 -10.59 -10.95 8.47
CA ALA A 153 -9.99 -11.14 9.80
C ALA A 153 -9.59 -9.81 10.46
N TYR A 154 -9.10 -8.84 9.68
CA TYR A 154 -8.66 -7.54 10.16
C TYR A 154 -9.81 -6.60 10.55
N GLU A 155 -10.97 -6.74 9.93
CA GLU A 155 -12.19 -5.99 10.28
C GLU A 155 -12.57 -6.12 11.76
N LYS A 156 -12.22 -7.26 12.37
CA LYS A 156 -12.50 -7.55 13.78
C LYS A 156 -11.32 -7.25 14.71
N LYS A 157 -10.16 -6.87 14.17
CA LYS A 157 -8.94 -6.61 14.95
C LYS A 157 -8.87 -5.15 15.40
N PRO A 158 -8.57 -4.88 16.68
CA PRO A 158 -8.36 -3.51 17.13
C PRO A 158 -7.11 -2.93 16.48
N TYR A 159 -7.12 -1.63 16.21
CA TYR A 159 -5.92 -0.91 15.81
C TYR A 159 -5.06 -0.65 17.05
N ASN A 160 -3.75 -0.86 16.93
CA ASN A 160 -2.78 -0.53 17.96
C ASN A 160 -1.52 0.07 17.33
N LEU A 161 -1.17 1.31 17.70
CA LEU A 161 -0.02 2.03 17.15
C LEU A 161 1.30 1.23 17.24
N ASN A 162 1.48 0.43 18.30
CA ASN A 162 2.73 -0.29 18.57
C ASN A 162 2.75 -1.73 18.05
N GLN A 163 1.59 -2.35 17.81
CA GLN A 163 1.47 -3.81 17.58
C GLN A 163 0.57 -4.24 16.42
N ASN A 164 -0.35 -3.38 15.97
CA ASN A 164 -1.27 -3.68 14.88
C ASN A 164 -1.75 -2.39 14.22
N ASN A 165 -0.89 -1.78 13.41
CA ASN A 165 -1.15 -0.51 12.74
C ASN A 165 -1.22 -0.67 11.20
N CYS A 166 -1.28 0.44 10.46
CA CYS A 166 -1.31 0.42 8.98
C CYS A 166 -0.10 -0.31 8.37
N SER A 167 1.09 -0.18 8.98
CA SER A 167 2.30 -0.87 8.52
C SER A 167 2.24 -2.37 8.80
N ASP A 168 1.75 -2.79 9.96
CA ASP A 168 1.59 -4.22 10.28
C ASP A 168 0.60 -4.90 9.32
N PHE A 169 -0.50 -4.20 9.00
CA PHE A 169 -1.47 -4.63 8.00
C PHE A 169 -0.82 -4.76 6.62
N GLY A 170 -0.17 -3.70 6.13
CA GLY A 170 0.50 -3.70 4.82
C GLY A 170 1.57 -4.78 4.71
N LEU A 171 2.37 -5.00 5.76
CA LEU A 171 3.39 -6.05 5.80
C LEU A 171 2.80 -7.47 5.81
N SER A 172 1.66 -7.67 6.49
CA SER A 172 0.94 -8.94 6.46
C SER A 172 0.42 -9.25 5.05
N VAL A 173 -0.12 -8.24 4.37
CA VAL A 173 -0.57 -8.36 2.96
C VAL A 173 0.62 -8.62 2.04
N ALA A 174 1.71 -7.88 2.19
CA ALA A 174 2.96 -8.04 1.42
C ALA A 174 3.48 -9.48 1.52
N ALA A 175 3.57 -10.01 2.74
CA ALA A 175 4.04 -11.37 2.99
C ALA A 175 3.14 -12.43 2.31
N ILE A 176 1.81 -12.27 2.35
CA ILE A 176 0.89 -13.15 1.62
C ILE A 176 1.11 -13.04 0.10
N GLY A 177 1.35 -11.83 -0.40
CA GLY A 177 1.67 -11.54 -1.81
C GLY A 177 3.02 -12.08 -2.27
N GLY A 178 3.90 -12.46 -1.34
CA GLY A 178 5.26 -12.91 -1.64
C GLY A 178 6.27 -11.77 -1.76
N ILE A 179 6.05 -10.67 -1.04
CA ILE A 179 6.98 -9.55 -0.91
C ILE A 179 7.43 -9.47 0.55
N ASP A 180 8.73 -9.60 0.78
CA ASP A 180 9.35 -9.40 2.07
C ASP A 180 9.97 -8.00 2.16
N ILE A 181 9.56 -7.24 3.17
CA ILE A 181 10.00 -5.86 3.43
C ILE A 181 10.57 -5.81 4.85
N PRO A 182 11.87 -6.11 5.04
CA PRO A 182 12.52 -6.07 6.34
C PRO A 182 12.82 -4.64 6.82
N PHE A 183 13.35 -4.53 8.05
CA PHE A 183 13.83 -3.28 8.66
C PHE A 183 12.76 -2.19 8.81
N THR A 184 11.54 -2.61 9.15
CA THR A 184 10.34 -1.74 9.22
C THR A 184 10.04 -1.23 10.63
N ASN A 185 10.67 -1.80 11.66
CA ASN A 185 10.45 -1.45 13.05
C ASN A 185 11.36 -0.30 13.51
N SER A 186 10.85 0.65 14.29
CA SER A 186 11.67 1.60 15.06
C SER A 186 10.94 2.09 16.32
N LYS A 187 11.62 2.92 17.12
CA LYS A 187 11.11 3.52 18.35
C LYS A 187 10.69 4.97 18.12
N TRP A 188 9.70 5.42 18.88
CA TRP A 188 9.31 6.81 19.06
C TRP A 188 9.10 7.06 20.57
N PRO A 189 8.94 8.32 21.03
CA PRO A 189 8.68 8.57 22.44
C PRO A 189 7.48 7.75 22.92
N LEU A 190 7.68 6.98 24.00
CA LEU A 190 6.65 6.13 24.63
C LEU A 190 6.10 4.98 23.76
N GLY A 191 6.78 4.60 22.66
CA GLY A 191 6.31 3.50 21.82
C GLY A 191 7.33 2.97 20.83
N ARG A 192 6.95 1.91 20.12
CA ARG A 192 7.74 1.29 19.06
C ARG A 192 6.86 0.39 18.23
N GLY A 193 7.25 0.14 16.98
CA GLY A 193 6.49 -0.72 16.08
C GLY A 193 6.95 -0.57 14.63
N ASN A 194 6.32 -1.33 13.76
CA ASN A 194 6.47 -1.14 12.32
C ASN A 194 5.87 0.22 11.94
N ASN A 195 6.51 0.95 11.04
CA ASN A 195 6.04 2.29 10.69
C ASN A 195 6.31 2.68 9.23
N PRO A 196 5.49 3.59 8.67
CA PRO A 196 5.56 3.97 7.27
C PRO A 196 6.92 4.54 6.86
N ALA A 197 7.58 5.30 7.75
CA ALA A 197 8.90 5.85 7.47
C ALA A 197 9.93 4.76 7.14
N ASN A 198 9.96 3.70 7.94
CA ASN A 198 10.90 2.60 7.73
C ASN A 198 10.48 1.65 6.61
N VAL A 199 9.18 1.40 6.42
CA VAL A 199 8.66 0.61 5.28
C VAL A 199 9.05 1.29 3.96
N GLY A 200 8.74 2.58 3.82
CA GLY A 200 9.07 3.35 2.61
C GLY A 200 10.58 3.39 2.39
N GLN A 201 11.38 3.61 3.44
CA GLN A 201 12.82 3.61 3.28
C GLN A 201 13.38 2.25 2.85
N SER A 202 12.84 1.13 3.36
CA SER A 202 13.29 -0.19 2.92
C SER A 202 12.98 -0.44 1.44
N ILE A 203 11.84 0.05 0.94
CA ILE A 203 11.49 0.02 -0.49
C ILE A 203 12.48 0.89 -1.29
N LEU A 204 12.67 2.15 -0.89
CA LEU A 204 13.56 3.11 -1.55
C LEU A 204 15.02 2.61 -1.62
N GLU A 205 15.50 1.99 -0.55
CA GLU A 205 16.86 1.41 -0.48
C GLU A 205 16.95 0.04 -1.19
N LYS A 206 15.87 -0.43 -1.83
CA LYS A 206 15.76 -1.75 -2.46
C LYS A 206 16.10 -2.90 -1.50
N LYS A 207 15.89 -2.70 -0.21
CA LYS A 207 16.05 -3.71 0.85
C LYS A 207 14.75 -4.50 1.01
N ILE A 208 14.30 -5.07 -0.10
CA ILE A 208 13.09 -5.90 -0.19
C ILE A 208 13.37 -7.13 -1.06
N LYS A 209 12.53 -8.14 -0.94
CA LYS A 209 12.75 -9.43 -1.61
C LYS A 209 11.44 -10.00 -2.13
N ASN A 210 11.45 -10.45 -3.38
CA ASN A 210 10.45 -11.37 -3.90
C ASN A 210 10.72 -12.75 -3.30
N LEU A 211 9.77 -13.23 -2.50
CA LEU A 211 9.88 -14.53 -1.83
C LEU A 211 9.89 -15.72 -2.80
N ASP A 212 9.40 -15.54 -4.03
CA ASP A 212 9.40 -16.59 -5.05
C ASP A 212 10.77 -16.78 -5.72
N THR A 213 11.53 -15.69 -5.92
CA THR A 213 12.80 -15.72 -6.64
C THR A 213 14.02 -15.65 -5.72
N GLY A 214 13.82 -15.23 -4.47
CA GLY A 214 14.92 -15.08 -3.54
C GLY A 214 15.65 -13.73 -3.63
N ASN A 215 15.24 -12.84 -4.54
CA ASN A 215 15.89 -11.55 -4.80
C ASN A 215 14.83 -10.50 -5.24
N ILE A 216 15.24 -9.36 -5.81
CA ILE A 216 14.32 -8.29 -6.22
C ILE A 216 13.58 -8.56 -7.55
N SER A 217 14.00 -9.56 -8.33
CA SER A 217 13.44 -9.81 -9.67
C SER A 217 11.95 -10.10 -9.62
N GLY A 218 11.21 -9.49 -10.55
CA GLY A 218 9.75 -9.60 -10.63
C GLY A 218 9.00 -8.73 -9.61
N LEU A 219 9.70 -7.92 -8.81
CA LEU A 219 9.11 -6.78 -8.12
C LEU A 219 9.16 -5.54 -9.01
N PHE A 220 8.05 -4.81 -9.02
CA PHE A 220 7.97 -3.46 -9.49
C PHE A 220 8.21 -2.51 -8.31
N ILE A 221 9.07 -1.51 -8.47
CA ILE A 221 9.40 -0.53 -7.42
C ILE A 221 9.40 0.86 -8.06
N CYS A 222 8.73 1.81 -7.45
CA CYS A 222 8.70 3.20 -7.92
C CYS A 222 8.73 4.17 -6.74
N SER A 223 9.32 5.34 -6.98
CA SER A 223 9.34 6.48 -6.07
C SER A 223 8.66 7.65 -6.77
N SER A 224 7.73 8.33 -6.10
CA SER A 224 6.93 9.40 -6.75
C SER A 224 7.76 10.60 -7.17
N LYS A 225 8.91 10.86 -6.54
CA LYS A 225 9.88 11.87 -7.00
C LYS A 225 10.49 11.58 -8.37
N GLY A 226 10.44 10.34 -8.85
CA GLY A 226 10.91 9.96 -10.19
C GLY A 226 9.83 10.04 -11.27
N LEU A 227 8.63 10.54 -10.95
CA LEU A 227 7.54 10.77 -11.91
C LEU A 227 7.46 12.24 -12.39
N ASP A 228 8.21 13.14 -11.74
CA ASP A 228 8.27 14.57 -12.05
C ASP A 228 9.48 14.94 -12.94
N GLU A 229 10.27 13.96 -13.38
CA GLU A 229 11.42 14.08 -14.31
C GLU A 229 11.14 13.37 -15.64
#